data_AF-A0AAV5TQC4-F1
#
_entry.id   AF-A0AAV5TQC4-F1
#
_cell.length_a   1.000
_cell.length_b   1.000
_cell.length_c   1.000
_cell.angle_alpha   90.00
_cell.angle_beta   90.00
_cell.angle_gamma   90.00
#
_symmetry.space_group_name_H-M   'P 1'
#
loop_
_entity.id
_entity.type
_entity.pdbx_description
1 polymer ?
#
loop_
_entity_poly.entity_id
_entity_poly.type
_entity_poly.pdbx_seq_one_letter_code
_entity_poly.pdbx_strand_id
1 'polypeptide(L)'
;MFHWSLFSRRRILSLRAKVVEEQLYKAKNGLETQQQRYFDMPRRDNEWEIERRFVGIDFMNRLGEGALGSVYLGRVLVKNIPHGKGRSIAELWELTNRNNSVAVKML
;
A
#
# COMPACT_ATOMS: atom_id res chain seq x y z
N MET A 1 32.09 48.10 -15.55
CA MET A 1 30.89 47.73 -14.76
C MET A 1 29.88 47.08 -15.71
N PHE A 2 29.71 45.75 -15.56
CA PHE A 2 28.66 44.82 -16.06
C PHE A 2 28.19 44.82 -17.52
N HIS A 3 28.63 43.81 -18.29
CA HIS A 3 28.01 43.37 -19.56
C HIS A 3 27.83 41.84 -19.57
N TRP A 4 26.94 41.30 -18.72
CA TRP A 4 26.64 39.84 -18.62
C TRP A 4 25.12 39.53 -18.53
N SER A 5 24.26 40.45 -18.99
CA SER A 5 22.79 40.37 -18.76
C SER A 5 22.02 39.53 -19.80
N LEU A 6 22.50 39.47 -21.05
CA LEU A 6 21.72 38.90 -22.16
C LEU A 6 21.93 37.39 -22.37
N PHE A 7 23.11 36.86 -22.06
CA PHE A 7 23.43 35.43 -22.19
C PHE A 7 22.66 34.57 -21.19
N SER A 8 22.50 35.08 -19.96
CA SER A 8 21.79 34.41 -18.88
C SER A 8 20.30 34.24 -19.19
N ARG A 9 19.67 35.20 -19.88
CA ARG A 9 18.24 35.14 -20.24
C ARG A 9 17.93 34.03 -21.25
N ARG A 10 18.76 33.85 -22.29
CA ARG A 10 18.56 32.77 -23.28
C ARG A 10 18.70 31.38 -22.64
N ARG A 11 19.67 31.23 -21.74
CA ARG A 11 19.89 29.97 -20.99
C ARG A 11 18.69 29.65 -20.08
N ILE A 12 18.16 30.64 -19.37
CA ILE A 12 16.98 30.47 -18.51
C ILE A 12 15.74 30.03 -19.30
N LEU A 13 15.49 30.62 -20.47
CA LEU A 13 14.36 30.23 -21.33
C LEU A 13 14.49 28.78 -21.82
N SER A 14 15.70 28.37 -22.24
CA SER A 14 15.95 27.00 -22.68
C SER A 14 15.78 25.96 -21.57
N LEU A 15 16.15 26.32 -20.33
CA LEU A 15 15.97 25.43 -19.17
C LEU A 15 14.48 25.31 -18.78
N ARG A 16 13.72 26.41 -18.86
CA ARG A 16 12.27 26.38 -18.63
C ARG A 16 11.55 25.51 -19.65
N ALA A 17 11.92 25.59 -20.93
CA ALA A 17 11.34 24.74 -21.97
C ALA A 17 11.58 23.24 -21.71
N LYS A 18 12.80 22.87 -21.31
CA LYS A 18 13.15 21.48 -20.94
C LYS A 18 12.36 20.96 -19.73
N VAL A 19 12.19 21.79 -18.70
CA VAL A 19 11.39 21.44 -17.51
C VAL A 19 9.92 21.22 -17.90
N VAL A 20 9.36 22.05 -18.78
CA VAL A 20 7.99 21.90 -19.27
C VAL A 20 7.84 20.62 -20.11
N GLU A 21 8.80 20.30 -20.98
CA GLU A 21 8.79 19.06 -21.76
C GLU A 21 8.89 17.81 -20.87
N GLU A 22 9.75 17.82 -19.85
CA GLU A 22 9.85 16.71 -18.88
C GLU A 22 8.54 16.52 -18.09
N GLN A 23 7.87 17.62 -17.72
CA GLN A 23 6.58 17.53 -17.05
C GLN A 23 5.47 17.02 -17.97
N LEU A 24 5.45 17.43 -19.23
CA LEU A 24 4.51 16.93 -20.23
C LEU A 24 4.75 15.45 -20.55
N TYR A 25 6.00 15.01 -20.62
CA TYR A 25 6.36 13.61 -20.79
C TYR A 25 5.90 12.74 -19.61
N LYS A 26 6.11 13.22 -18.38
CA LYS A 26 5.61 12.55 -17.16
C LYS A 26 4.08 12.51 -17.11
N ALA A 27 3.40 13.58 -17.52
CA ALA A 27 1.94 13.63 -17.55
C ALA A 27 1.36 12.66 -18.60
N LYS A 28 1.97 12.58 -19.80
CA LYS A 28 1.57 11.62 -20.84
C LYS A 28 1.80 10.17 -20.43
N ASN A 29 2.96 9.86 -19.85
CA ASN A 29 3.28 8.49 -19.43
C ASN A 29 2.58 8.07 -18.12
N GLY A 30 2.15 9.03 -17.28
CA GLY A 30 1.40 8.75 -16.05
C GLY A 30 -0.05 8.34 -16.30
N LEU A 31 -0.59 8.61 -17.50
CA LEU A 31 -1.97 8.29 -17.89
C LEU A 31 -2.15 6.87 -18.43
N GLU A 32 -1.08 6.19 -18.85
CA GLU A 32 -1.18 4.88 -19.53
C GLU A 32 -1.10 3.66 -18.59
N THR A 33 -0.94 3.84 -17.27
CA THR A 33 -0.85 2.71 -16.32
C THR A 33 -1.96 2.63 -15.28
N GLN A 34 -2.99 3.47 -15.37
CA GLN A 34 -4.19 3.29 -14.55
C GLN A 34 -5.22 2.43 -15.29
N GLN A 35 -4.93 1.13 -15.40
CA GLN A 35 -6.01 0.16 -15.50
C GLN A 35 -6.88 0.35 -14.25
N GLN A 36 -8.04 0.96 -14.40
CA GLN A 36 -9.07 1.06 -13.37
C GLN A 36 -9.51 -0.35 -12.97
N ARG A 37 -8.76 -1.00 -12.08
CA ARG A 37 -9.21 -2.18 -11.37
C ARG A 37 -9.55 -1.72 -9.96
N TYR A 38 -10.83 -1.91 -9.63
CA TYR A 38 -11.50 -1.54 -8.39
C TYR A 38 -11.99 -0.09 -8.34
N PHE A 39 -13.32 0.00 -8.26
CA PHE A 39 -14.05 1.16 -7.79
C PHE A 39 -13.41 1.63 -6.47
N ASP A 40 -12.97 2.90 -6.41
CA ASP A 40 -12.52 3.50 -5.15
C ASP A 40 -13.73 3.67 -4.23
N MET A 41 -14.06 2.61 -3.49
CA MET A 41 -14.96 2.74 -2.33
C MET A 41 -14.29 3.70 -1.36
N PRO A 42 -15.03 4.64 -0.75
CA PRO A 42 -14.48 5.40 0.36
C PRO A 42 -13.97 4.40 1.40
N ARG A 43 -12.66 4.44 1.68
CA ARG A 43 -12.03 3.66 2.75
C ARG A 43 -12.70 4.03 4.05
N ARG A 44 -13.76 3.31 4.40
CA ARG A 44 -14.19 3.19 5.78
C ARG A 44 -13.15 2.30 6.41
N ASP A 45 -12.37 2.86 7.33
CA ASP A 45 -11.49 2.09 8.18
C ASP A 45 -12.37 1.05 8.89
N ASN A 46 -12.34 -0.18 8.40
CA ASN A 46 -13.09 -1.26 9.00
C ASN A 46 -12.26 -1.76 10.18
N GLU A 47 -12.79 -1.67 11.39
CA GLU A 47 -12.09 -2.06 12.64
C GLU A 47 -11.54 -3.49 12.57
N TRP A 48 -12.23 -4.37 11.82
CA TRP A 48 -11.86 -5.76 11.60
C TRP A 48 -10.78 -5.99 10.52
N GLU A 49 -10.37 -4.95 9.79
CA GLU A 49 -9.40 -5.10 8.72
C GLU A 49 -7.95 -5.16 9.25
N ILE A 50 -7.23 -6.18 8.82
CA ILE A 50 -5.80 -6.35 9.08
C ILE A 50 -5.09 -6.37 7.74
N GLU A 51 -4.15 -5.44 7.55
CA GLU A 51 -3.38 -5.42 6.33
C GLU A 51 -2.55 -6.70 6.16
N ARG A 52 -2.51 -7.20 4.91
CA ARG A 52 -1.87 -8.47 4.55
C ARG A 52 -0.40 -8.59 4.98
N ARG A 53 0.32 -7.47 5.05
CA ARG A 53 1.74 -7.41 5.50
C ARG A 53 1.94 -7.83 6.95
N PHE A 54 0.89 -7.78 7.77
CA PHE A 54 0.93 -8.19 9.17
C PHE A 54 0.51 -9.64 9.38
N VAL A 55 0.21 -10.39 8.32
CA VAL A 55 -0.23 -11.79 8.39
C VAL A 55 0.83 -12.69 7.72
N GLY A 56 1.43 -13.58 8.49
CA GLY A 56 2.22 -14.70 7.98
C GLY A 56 1.33 -15.91 7.74
N ILE A 57 1.59 -16.66 6.66
CA ILE A 57 0.89 -17.91 6.35
C ILE A 57 1.91 -19.04 6.30
N ASP A 58 1.63 -20.13 6.99
CA ASP A 58 2.37 -21.37 6.87
C ASP A 58 1.68 -22.29 5.85
N PHE A 59 2.16 -22.25 4.60
CA PHE A 59 1.61 -23.08 3.52
C PHE A 59 1.88 -24.57 3.70
N MET A 60 2.79 -24.96 4.60
CA MET A 60 3.05 -26.37 4.90
C MET A 60 2.05 -26.94 5.90
N ASN A 61 1.32 -26.08 6.62
CA ASN A 61 0.39 -26.47 7.68
C ASN A 61 -1.05 -26.15 7.29
N ARG A 62 -1.64 -27.03 6.45
CA ARG A 62 -3.03 -26.95 6.03
C ARG A 62 -3.95 -27.50 7.13
N LEU A 63 -4.88 -26.68 7.58
CA LEU A 63 -5.89 -27.03 8.58
C LEU A 63 -7.12 -27.71 7.97
N GLY A 64 -7.41 -27.44 6.71
CA GLY A 64 -8.53 -28.06 5.99
C GLY A 64 -8.69 -27.56 4.55
N GLU A 65 -9.57 -28.21 3.81
CA GLU A 65 -9.89 -27.88 2.41
C GLU A 65 -11.39 -28.09 2.17
N GLY A 66 -12.01 -27.21 1.38
CA GLY A 66 -13.42 -27.31 1.03
C GLY A 66 -13.73 -26.62 -0.30
N ALA A 67 -15.02 -26.56 -0.66
CA ALA A 67 -15.48 -26.02 -1.94
C ALA A 67 -15.09 -24.55 -2.20
N LEU A 68 -14.71 -23.82 -1.15
CA LEU A 68 -14.32 -22.41 -1.21
C LEU A 68 -12.83 -22.24 -0.91
N GLY A 69 -12.00 -23.22 -1.24
CA GLY A 69 -10.55 -23.16 -1.09
C GLY A 69 -10.01 -23.86 0.16
N SER A 70 -8.76 -23.54 0.49
CA SER A 70 -7.99 -24.19 1.56
C SER A 70 -7.79 -23.26 2.75
N VAL A 71 -7.70 -23.82 3.95
CA VAL A 71 -7.43 -23.09 5.19
C VAL A 71 -6.07 -23.52 5.72
N TYR A 72 -5.21 -22.55 6.01
CA TYR A 72 -3.86 -22.75 6.51
C TYR A 72 -3.69 -22.12 7.89
N LEU A 73 -2.73 -22.63 8.66
CA LEU A 73 -2.27 -21.97 9.86
C LEU A 73 -1.52 -20.69 9.49
N GLY A 74 -1.86 -19.58 10.15
CA GLY A 74 -1.17 -18.31 10.01
C GLY A 74 -0.82 -17.71 11.36
N ARG A 75 -0.06 -16.62 11.31
CA ARG A 75 0.28 -15.81 12.48
C ARG A 75 0.13 -14.33 12.18
N VAL A 76 -0.43 -13.59 13.14
CA VAL A 76 -0.54 -12.13 13.05
C VAL A 76 0.63 -11.49 13.79
N LEU A 77 1.35 -10.56 13.14
CA LEU A 77 2.42 -9.77 13.74
C LEU A 77 1.83 -8.59 14.53
N VAL A 78 1.13 -8.88 15.62
CA VAL A 78 0.35 -7.91 16.39
C VAL A 78 1.18 -6.68 16.79
N LYS A 79 2.45 -6.88 17.17
CA LYS A 79 3.39 -5.81 17.57
C LYS A 79 3.69 -4.79 16.47
N ASN A 80 3.52 -5.17 15.20
CA ASN A 80 3.87 -4.34 14.06
C ASN A 80 2.65 -3.61 13.48
N ILE A 81 1.44 -3.91 13.99
CA ILE A 81 0.23 -3.24 13.52
C ILE A 81 0.17 -1.86 14.18
N PRO A 82 0.06 -0.76 13.40
CA PRO A 82 -0.03 0.58 13.96
C PRO A 82 -1.20 0.67 14.94
N HIS A 83 -0.96 1.23 16.12
CA HIS A 83 -2.02 1.59 17.05
C HIS A 83 -2.84 2.75 16.44
N GLY A 84 -3.90 2.41 15.70
CA GLY A 84 -4.88 3.35 15.17
C GLY A 84 -6.12 3.45 16.05
N LYS A 85 -6.80 4.61 16.01
CA LYS A 85 -8.05 4.85 16.75
C LYS A 85 -9.12 3.84 16.32
N GLY A 86 -9.53 2.97 17.24
CA GLY A 86 -10.58 1.98 16.99
C GLY A 86 -10.05 0.56 16.85
N ARG A 87 -9.19 0.11 17.77
CA ARG A 87 -9.08 -1.32 18.07
C ARG A 87 -9.32 -1.51 19.55
N SER A 88 -10.30 -2.32 19.89
CA SER A 88 -10.60 -2.58 21.29
C SER A 88 -9.46 -3.39 21.93
N ILE A 89 -9.19 -3.15 23.22
CA ILE A 89 -8.22 -3.95 24.00
C ILE A 89 -8.56 -5.44 23.91
N ALA A 90 -9.85 -5.77 23.80
CA ALA A 90 -10.34 -7.13 23.63
C ALA A 90 -9.87 -7.79 22.32
N GLU A 91 -9.84 -7.07 21.20
CA GLU A 91 -9.34 -7.61 19.91
C GLU A 91 -7.86 -7.93 19.95
N LEU A 92 -7.06 -7.02 20.52
CA LEU A 92 -5.64 -7.24 20.75
C LEU A 92 -5.42 -8.43 21.69
N TRP A 93 -6.24 -8.54 22.73
CA TRP A 93 -6.17 -9.64 23.68
C TRP A 93 -6.50 -10.98 23.01
N GLU A 94 -7.56 -11.08 22.22
CA GLU A 94 -7.94 -12.31 21.53
C GLU A 94 -6.86 -12.80 20.56
N LEU A 95 -6.23 -11.87 19.83
CA LEU A 95 -5.10 -12.19 18.97
C LEU A 95 -3.90 -12.71 19.77
N THR A 96 -3.56 -12.06 20.89
CA THR A 96 -2.40 -12.47 21.70
C THR A 96 -2.63 -13.75 22.50
N ASN A 97 -3.85 -14.01 22.96
CA ASN A 97 -4.19 -15.13 23.85
C ASN A 97 -3.93 -16.51 23.18
N ARG A 98 -4.02 -16.58 21.86
CA ARG A 98 -3.72 -17.80 21.08
C ARG A 98 -2.34 -17.79 20.41
N ASN A 99 -1.35 -17.16 21.04
CA ASN A 99 0.00 -17.04 20.49
C ASN A 99 0.02 -16.41 19.08
N ASN A 100 -0.89 -15.45 18.84
CA ASN A 100 -1.09 -14.81 17.55
C ASN A 100 -1.44 -15.75 16.39
N SER A 101 -1.87 -16.98 16.68
CA SER A 101 -2.27 -17.94 15.65
C SER A 101 -3.65 -17.61 15.09
N VAL A 102 -3.79 -17.73 13.78
CA VAL A 102 -5.04 -17.48 13.05
C VAL A 102 -5.24 -18.53 11.97
N ALA A 103 -6.48 -18.79 11.59
CA ALA A 103 -6.81 -19.57 10.40
C ALA A 103 -6.88 -18.63 9.19
N VAL A 104 -6.13 -18.93 8.14
CA VAL A 104 -6.10 -18.11 6.92
C VAL A 104 -6.69 -18.90 5.76
N LYS A 105 -7.80 -18.40 5.23
CA LYS A 105 -8.47 -18.98 4.05
C LYS A 105 -7.83 -18.45 2.77
N MET A 106 -7.48 -19.35 1.88
CA MET A 106 -6.90 -19.10 0.57
C MET A 106 -7.83 -19.66 -0.51
N LEU A 107 -8.08 -18.86 -1.55
CA LEU A 107 -8.88 -19.20 -2.72
C LEU A 107 -7.98 -19.67 -3.87
#